data_AF-X1G7V1-F1
#
_entry.id   AF-X1G7V1-F1
#
_cell.length_a   1.000
_cell.length_b   1.000
_cell.length_c   1.000
_cell.angle_alpha   90.00
_cell.angle_beta   90.00
_cell.angle_gamma   90.00
#
_symmetry.space_group_name_H-M   'P 1'
#
loop_
_entity.id
_entity.type
_entity.pdbx_description
1 polymer ?
#
loop_
_entity_poly.entity_id
_entity_poly.type
_entity_poly.pdbx_seq_one_letter_code
_entity_poly.pdbx_strand_id
1 'polypeptide(L)'
;PGVEGPIDKELAKSIRNKLIVFRANLAEKELKELKPISRRRLNEILYPLYQILMEVAPERKDEFKLVIKEIEKKKEGEEGFTLEADIVDEIVKYYNKTGEESILTSEIVNRLNEGKREKEQFSDRLISLRIKRLGFEKIRLEGGKRGFKIDLDLLEKIIPNFKITKIEKKEQSFHLK
;
A
#
# COMPACT_ATOMS: atom_id res chain seq x y z
N PRO A 1 -4.04 16.16 24.49
CA PRO A 1 -5.06 17.22 24.74
C PRO A 1 -4.41 18.61 24.68
N GLY A 2 -4.78 19.45 23.71
CA GLY A 2 -4.28 20.83 23.63
C GLY A 2 -3.77 21.29 22.26
N VAL A 3 -4.48 20.98 21.17
CA VAL A 3 -4.12 21.46 19.81
C VAL A 3 -5.05 22.59 19.33
N GLU A 4 -6.02 23.00 20.14
CA GLU A 4 -6.93 24.08 19.76
C GLU A 4 -6.30 25.43 20.07
N GLY A 5 -5.73 26.07 19.04
CA GLY A 5 -5.40 27.48 19.09
C GLY A 5 -6.66 28.34 19.31
N PRO A 6 -6.50 29.60 19.74
CA PRO A 6 -7.65 30.49 19.95
C PRO A 6 -8.46 30.64 18.65
N ILE A 7 -9.75 30.32 18.72
CA ILE A 7 -10.66 30.42 17.57
C ILE A 7 -10.89 31.89 17.25
N ASP A 8 -10.57 32.28 16.02
CA ASP A 8 -10.98 33.56 15.45
C ASP A 8 -12.51 33.60 15.33
N LYS A 9 -13.14 34.37 16.22
CA LYS A 9 -14.60 34.47 16.33
C LYS A 9 -15.22 35.18 15.11
N GLU A 10 -14.51 36.12 14.49
CA GLU A 10 -15.01 36.84 13.32
C GLU A 10 -14.97 35.95 12.08
N LEU A 11 -13.86 35.25 11.88
CA LEU A 11 -13.73 34.28 10.80
C LEU A 11 -14.76 33.15 10.95
N ALA A 12 -14.92 32.60 12.16
CA ALA A 12 -15.90 31.55 12.43
C ALA A 12 -17.34 32.01 12.14
N LYS A 13 -17.69 33.26 12.53
CA LYS A 13 -18.99 33.85 12.23
C LYS A 13 -19.20 34.07 10.73
N SER A 14 -18.18 34.56 10.03
CA SER A 14 -18.21 34.76 8.57
C SER A 14 -18.44 33.44 7.82
N ILE A 15 -17.70 32.40 8.18
CA ILE A 15 -17.85 31.05 7.60
C ILE A 15 -19.24 30.50 7.90
N ARG A 16 -19.71 30.61 9.15
CA ARG A 16 -21.05 30.14 9.54
C ARG A 16 -22.14 30.81 8.71
N ASN A 17 -22.07 32.12 8.54
CA ASN A 17 -23.06 32.87 7.76
C ASN A 17 -23.06 32.44 6.28
N LYS A 18 -21.87 32.29 5.68
CA LYS A 18 -21.73 31.78 4.30
C LYS A 18 -22.32 30.38 4.15
N LEU A 19 -22.07 29.48 5.11
CA LEU A 19 -22.64 28.14 5.11
C LEU A 19 -24.16 28.13 5.27
N ILE A 20 -24.73 29.02 6.09
CA ILE A 20 -26.18 29.15 6.24
C ILE A 20 -26.82 29.59 4.92
N VAL A 21 -26.27 30.64 4.28
CA VAL A 21 -26.77 31.14 2.99
C VAL A 21 -26.62 30.07 1.91
N PHE A 22 -25.47 29.39 1.87
CA PHE A 22 -25.22 28.29 0.94
C PHE A 22 -26.24 27.15 1.10
N ARG A 23 -26.52 26.73 2.34
CA ARG A 23 -27.52 25.70 2.64
C ARG A 23 -28.92 26.15 2.24
N ALA A 24 -29.30 27.40 2.54
CA ALA A 24 -30.60 27.93 2.13
C ALA A 24 -30.78 27.93 0.60
N ASN A 25 -29.74 28.33 -0.15
CA ASN A 25 -29.78 28.36 -1.61
C ASN A 25 -29.80 26.98 -2.28
N LEU A 26 -29.43 25.92 -1.55
CA LEU A 26 -29.34 24.55 -2.07
C LEU A 26 -30.31 23.59 -1.37
N ALA A 27 -31.12 24.06 -0.44
CA ALA A 27 -31.98 23.23 0.41
C ALA A 27 -32.98 22.37 -0.38
N GLU A 28 -33.48 22.91 -1.49
CA GLU A 28 -34.47 22.24 -2.36
C GLU A 28 -33.85 21.70 -3.66
N LYS A 29 -32.53 21.85 -3.83
CA LYS A 29 -31.86 21.49 -5.07
C LYS A 29 -31.28 20.08 -4.97
N GLU A 30 -31.81 19.18 -5.77
CA GLU A 30 -31.24 17.84 -5.91
C GLU A 30 -29.88 17.92 -6.61
N LEU A 31 -28.88 17.26 -6.03
CA LEU A 31 -27.56 17.15 -6.63
C LEU A 31 -27.66 16.22 -7.85
N LYS A 32 -27.13 16.67 -8.98
CA LYS A 32 -27.13 15.87 -10.21
C LYS A 32 -26.42 14.53 -9.98
N GLU A 33 -26.98 13.48 -10.58
CA GLU A 33 -26.26 12.22 -10.70
C GLU A 33 -25.10 12.39 -11.69
N LEU A 34 -23.92 11.95 -11.26
CA LEU A 34 -22.68 12.04 -12.02
C LEU A 34 -22.11 10.65 -12.23
N LYS A 35 -21.19 10.53 -13.18
CA LYS A 35 -20.43 9.30 -13.34
C LYS A 35 -19.50 9.11 -12.13
N PRO A 36 -19.31 7.86 -11.66
CA PRO A 36 -18.32 7.54 -10.63
C PRO A 36 -16.93 8.06 -11.02
N ILE A 37 -16.21 8.56 -10.02
CA ILE A 37 -14.90 9.20 -10.18
C ILE A 37 -13.74 8.33 -9.71
N SER A 38 -14.02 7.30 -8.93
CA SER A 38 -13.07 6.29 -8.50
C SER A 38 -13.79 4.96 -8.27
N ARG A 39 -13.11 3.96 -7.70
CA ARG A 39 -13.68 2.63 -7.45
C ARG A 39 -14.04 2.43 -5.97
N ARG A 40 -15.12 1.68 -5.72
CA ARG A 40 -15.51 1.13 -4.40
C ARG A 40 -15.64 2.22 -3.31
N ARG A 41 -15.10 1.95 -2.12
CA ARG A 41 -15.17 2.83 -0.93
C ARG A 41 -14.61 4.22 -1.16
N LEU A 42 -13.58 4.36 -1.98
CA LEU A 42 -13.03 5.68 -2.30
C LEU A 42 -14.07 6.52 -3.06
N ASN A 43 -14.87 5.90 -3.93
CA ASN A 43 -15.94 6.58 -4.64
C ASN A 43 -17.06 6.95 -3.69
N GLU A 44 -17.47 6.07 -2.77
CA GLU A 44 -18.50 6.38 -1.77
C GLU A 44 -18.16 7.63 -0.94
N ILE A 45 -16.89 7.82 -0.61
CA ILE A 45 -16.42 8.98 0.16
C ILE A 45 -16.32 10.23 -0.71
N LEU A 46 -15.76 10.11 -1.91
CA LEU A 46 -15.43 11.27 -2.75
C LEU A 46 -16.58 11.72 -3.65
N TYR A 47 -17.54 10.84 -3.95
CA TYR A 47 -18.63 11.13 -4.86
C TYR A 47 -19.52 12.30 -4.38
N PRO A 48 -19.93 12.37 -3.10
CA PRO A 48 -20.67 13.54 -2.61
C PRO A 48 -19.86 14.85 -2.72
N LEU A 49 -18.55 14.81 -2.42
CA LEU A 49 -17.67 15.97 -2.56
C LEU A 49 -17.56 16.42 -4.02
N TYR A 50 -17.51 15.45 -4.94
CA TYR A 50 -17.49 15.72 -6.37
C TYR A 50 -18.80 16.30 -6.88
N GLN A 51 -19.95 15.82 -6.39
CA GLN A 51 -21.25 16.41 -6.71
C GLN A 51 -21.33 17.87 -6.26
N ILE A 52 -20.87 18.17 -5.05
CA ILE A 52 -20.80 19.55 -4.54
C ILE A 52 -19.87 20.40 -5.42
N LEU A 53 -18.69 19.88 -5.75
CA LEU A 53 -17.73 20.59 -6.61
C LEU A 53 -18.35 20.94 -7.97
N MET A 54 -19.04 19.99 -8.60
CA MET A 54 -19.66 20.21 -9.91
C MET A 54 -20.80 21.23 -9.88
N GLU A 55 -21.42 21.48 -8.73
CA GLU A 55 -22.45 22.51 -8.57
C GLU A 55 -21.88 23.89 -8.23
N VAL A 56 -20.73 23.96 -7.55
CA VAL A 56 -20.19 25.22 -7.01
C VAL A 56 -19.01 25.76 -7.82
N ALA A 57 -18.14 24.88 -8.32
CA ALA A 57 -16.90 25.23 -9.00
C ALA A 57 -16.52 24.14 -10.04
N PRO A 58 -17.34 23.92 -11.08
CA PRO A 58 -17.12 22.86 -12.08
C PRO A 58 -15.80 23.01 -12.84
N GLU A 59 -15.25 24.23 -12.94
CA GLU A 59 -13.95 24.51 -13.55
C GLU A 59 -12.78 23.82 -12.82
N ARG A 60 -12.93 23.51 -11.53
CA ARG A 60 -11.90 22.85 -10.72
C ARG A 60 -11.94 21.32 -10.80
N LYS A 61 -12.77 20.76 -11.68
CA LYS A 61 -12.94 19.32 -11.88
C LYS A 61 -11.62 18.59 -12.13
N ASP A 62 -10.74 19.16 -12.94
CA ASP A 62 -9.49 18.49 -13.31
C ASP A 62 -8.47 18.50 -12.17
N GLU A 63 -8.41 19.57 -11.37
CA GLU A 63 -7.65 19.61 -10.12
C GLU A 63 -8.10 18.51 -9.16
N PHE A 64 -9.42 18.36 -8.99
CA PHE A 64 -9.98 17.33 -8.11
C PHE A 64 -9.63 15.93 -8.58
N LYS A 65 -9.67 15.67 -9.89
CA LYS A 65 -9.24 14.39 -10.46
C LYS A 65 -7.75 14.11 -10.25
N LEU A 66 -6.90 15.13 -10.26
CA LEU A 66 -5.47 14.96 -9.96
C LEU A 66 -5.29 14.50 -8.50
N VAL A 67 -6.00 15.11 -7.56
CA VAL A 67 -5.98 14.72 -6.14
C VAL A 67 -6.43 13.26 -5.96
N ILE A 68 -7.50 12.83 -6.65
CA ILE A 68 -7.95 11.43 -6.61
C ILE A 68 -6.83 10.49 -7.06
N LYS A 69 -6.18 10.80 -8.19
CA LYS A 69 -5.07 9.98 -8.72
C LYS A 69 -3.91 9.90 -7.75
N GLU A 70 -3.60 10.98 -7.04
CA GLU A 70 -2.55 10.99 -6.01
C GLU A 70 -2.92 10.11 -4.81
N ILE A 71 -4.18 10.17 -4.36
CA ILE A 71 -4.67 9.31 -3.28
C ILE A 71 -4.59 7.84 -3.69
N GLU A 72 -5.03 7.49 -4.90
CA GLU A 72 -4.95 6.14 -5.43
C GLU A 72 -3.50 5.64 -5.51
N LYS A 73 -2.57 6.47 -6.02
CA LYS A 73 -1.14 6.14 -6.07
C LYS A 73 -0.52 5.94 -4.69
N LYS A 74 -0.86 6.79 -3.71
CA LYS A 74 -0.35 6.63 -2.32
C LYS A 74 -0.82 5.32 -1.73
N LYS A 75 -2.09 4.96 -1.95
CA LYS A 75 -2.67 3.70 -1.47
C LYS A 75 -2.01 2.47 -2.11
N GLU A 76 -1.74 2.52 -3.41
CA GLU A 76 -0.99 1.47 -4.10
C GLU A 76 0.46 1.32 -3.59
N GLY A 77 1.08 2.45 -3.20
CA GLY A 77 2.40 2.46 -2.56
C GLY A 77 2.38 1.84 -1.16
N GLU A 78 1.43 2.23 -0.30
CA GLU A 78 1.29 1.71 1.07
C GLU A 78 0.92 0.22 1.10
N GLU A 79 -0.02 -0.23 0.26
CA GLU A 79 -0.35 -1.66 0.12
C GLU A 79 0.82 -2.46 -0.50
N GLY A 80 1.55 -1.83 -1.42
CA GLY A 80 2.78 -2.38 -2.01
C GLY A 80 3.87 -2.59 -0.97
N PHE A 81 4.09 -1.62 -0.09
CA PHE A 81 5.04 -1.69 1.01
C PHE A 81 4.70 -2.80 2.00
N THR A 82 3.42 -3.01 2.33
CA THR A 82 3.03 -4.06 3.29
C THR A 82 3.31 -5.47 2.74
N LEU A 83 2.90 -5.77 1.51
CA LEU A 83 3.15 -7.10 0.92
C LEU A 83 4.63 -7.32 0.61
N GLU A 84 5.33 -6.29 0.13
CA GLU A 84 6.78 -6.37 -0.11
C GLU A 84 7.55 -6.51 1.20
N ALA A 85 7.10 -5.87 2.28
CA ALA A 85 7.64 -6.08 3.61
C ALA A 85 7.42 -7.52 4.09
N ASP A 86 6.21 -8.06 3.95
CA ASP A 86 5.91 -9.44 4.35
C ASP A 86 6.79 -10.45 3.58
N ILE A 87 6.98 -10.23 2.27
CA ILE A 87 7.87 -11.05 1.44
C ILE A 87 9.31 -10.99 1.95
N VAL A 88 9.82 -9.79 2.23
CA VAL A 88 11.20 -9.60 2.72
C VAL A 88 11.37 -10.23 4.10
N ASP A 89 10.42 -10.06 5.01
CA ASP A 89 10.46 -10.67 6.35
C ASP A 89 10.46 -12.20 6.27
N GLU A 90 9.65 -12.80 5.40
CA GLU A 90 9.67 -14.25 5.22
C GLU A 90 10.92 -14.79 4.52
N ILE A 91 11.57 -14.00 3.66
CA ILE A 91 12.89 -14.35 3.11
C ILE A 91 13.95 -14.32 4.23
N VAL A 92 13.96 -13.28 5.07
CA VAL A 92 14.91 -13.15 6.18
C VAL A 92 14.72 -14.26 7.20
N LYS A 93 13.47 -14.55 7.61
CA LYS A 93 13.16 -15.66 8.52
C LYS A 93 13.60 -17.00 7.96
N TYR A 94 13.40 -17.23 6.66
CA TYR A 94 13.86 -18.45 6.00
C TYR A 94 15.38 -18.56 6.06
N TYR A 95 16.09 -17.50 5.64
CA TYR A 95 17.56 -17.47 5.67
C TYR A 95 18.11 -17.67 7.09
N ASN A 96 17.60 -16.96 8.10
CA ASN A 96 18.04 -17.12 9.50
C ASN A 96 17.83 -18.56 10.01
N LYS A 97 16.76 -19.23 9.54
CA LYS A 97 16.44 -20.61 9.93
C LYS A 97 17.33 -21.64 9.21
N THR A 98 17.45 -21.57 7.90
CA THR A 98 18.10 -22.61 7.06
C THR A 98 19.55 -22.30 6.71
N GLY A 99 19.91 -21.02 6.60
CA GLY A 99 21.19 -20.56 6.05
C GLY A 99 21.29 -20.69 4.52
N GLU A 100 20.21 -21.10 3.84
CA GLU A 100 20.23 -21.31 2.39
C GLU A 100 20.18 -19.97 1.64
N GLU A 101 21.03 -19.81 0.62
CA GLU A 101 21.09 -18.61 -0.23
C GLU A 101 20.10 -18.65 -1.41
N SER A 102 19.15 -19.58 -1.39
CA SER A 102 18.14 -19.71 -2.41
C SER A 102 16.82 -20.18 -1.83
N ILE A 103 15.71 -19.71 -2.39
CA ILE A 103 14.38 -20.07 -1.92
C ILE A 103 13.43 -20.29 -3.08
N LEU A 104 12.61 -21.34 -3.00
CA LEU A 104 11.57 -21.62 -3.99
C LEU A 104 10.43 -20.59 -3.90
N THR A 105 9.87 -20.21 -5.04
CA THR A 105 8.69 -19.32 -5.06
C THR A 105 7.53 -19.92 -4.27
N SER A 106 7.29 -21.22 -4.44
CA SER A 106 6.23 -21.94 -3.73
C SER A 106 6.44 -21.95 -2.21
N GLU A 107 7.70 -21.97 -1.76
CA GLU A 107 8.01 -21.95 -0.32
C GLU A 107 7.64 -20.61 0.31
N ILE A 108 7.97 -19.50 -0.36
CA ILE A 108 7.56 -18.16 0.07
C ILE A 108 6.03 -18.05 0.10
N VAL A 109 5.37 -18.55 -0.94
CA VAL A 109 3.90 -18.47 -1.07
C VAL A 109 3.22 -19.27 0.03
N ASN A 110 3.70 -20.49 0.32
CA ASN A 110 3.19 -21.32 1.39
C ASN A 110 3.33 -20.62 2.75
N ARG A 111 4.50 -20.05 3.04
CA ARG A 111 4.76 -19.28 4.27
C ARG A 111 3.83 -18.07 4.40
N LEU A 112 3.66 -17.28 3.33
CA LEU A 112 2.80 -16.09 3.33
C LEU A 112 1.30 -16.41 3.42
N ASN A 113 0.90 -17.60 2.98
CA ASN A 113 -0.49 -18.06 2.98
C ASN A 113 -0.85 -18.85 4.24
N GLU A 114 0.10 -19.14 5.12
CA GLU A 114 -0.13 -19.85 6.37
C GLU A 114 -1.19 -19.10 7.21
N GLY A 115 -2.25 -19.81 7.61
CA GLY A 115 -3.36 -19.24 8.39
C GLY A 115 -4.35 -18.36 7.63
N LYS A 116 -4.18 -18.14 6.32
CA LYS A 116 -5.12 -17.34 5.50
C LYS A 116 -6.26 -18.19 4.94
N ARG A 117 -7.44 -17.58 4.81
CA ARG A 117 -8.58 -18.19 4.10
C ARG A 117 -8.26 -18.26 2.61
N GLU A 118 -8.80 -19.24 1.91
CA GLU A 118 -8.53 -19.49 0.48
C GLU A 118 -8.70 -18.24 -0.41
N LYS A 119 -9.71 -17.41 -0.14
CA LYS A 119 -9.98 -16.16 -0.87
C LYS A 119 -8.95 -15.05 -0.61
N GLU A 120 -8.15 -15.18 0.44
CA GLU A 120 -7.14 -14.23 0.90
C GLU A 120 -5.72 -14.71 0.56
N GLN A 121 -5.58 -15.89 -0.03
CA GLN A 121 -4.29 -16.45 -0.41
C GLN A 121 -3.69 -15.73 -1.62
N PHE A 122 -2.39 -15.49 -1.55
CA PHE A 122 -1.61 -14.96 -2.65
C PHE A 122 -1.25 -16.06 -3.63
N SER A 123 -1.28 -15.72 -4.92
CA SER A 123 -0.83 -16.62 -5.98
C SER A 123 0.68 -16.54 -6.20
N ASP A 124 1.28 -17.64 -6.68
CA ASP A 124 2.69 -17.69 -7.10
C ASP A 124 3.06 -16.57 -8.07
N ARG A 125 2.14 -16.26 -8.99
CA ARG A 125 2.33 -15.21 -10.00
C ARG A 125 2.45 -13.84 -9.37
N LEU A 126 1.60 -13.51 -8.40
CA LEU A 126 1.63 -12.22 -7.71
C LEU A 126 2.95 -12.06 -6.95
N ILE A 127 3.32 -13.06 -6.14
CA ILE A 127 4.54 -13.05 -5.35
C ILE A 127 5.78 -12.98 -6.25
N SER A 128 5.80 -13.75 -7.36
CA SER A 128 6.88 -13.73 -8.34
C SER A 128 7.11 -12.38 -9.03
N LEU A 129 6.04 -11.58 -9.19
CA LEU A 129 6.13 -10.24 -9.76
C LEU A 129 6.66 -9.24 -8.73
N ARG A 130 6.23 -9.36 -7.46
CA ARG A 130 6.68 -8.52 -6.35
C ARG A 130 8.16 -8.72 -6.03
N ILE A 131 8.60 -9.98 -5.91
CA ILE A 131 10.01 -10.30 -5.68
C ILE A 131 10.91 -9.75 -6.78
N LYS A 132 10.47 -9.81 -8.05
CA LYS A 132 11.22 -9.22 -9.17
C LYS A 132 11.34 -7.70 -9.05
N ARG A 133 10.29 -7.00 -8.57
CA ARG A 133 10.31 -5.54 -8.39
C ARG A 133 11.28 -5.11 -7.27
N LEU A 134 11.45 -5.96 -6.26
CA LEU A 134 12.43 -5.76 -5.19
C LEU A 134 13.88 -5.97 -5.64
N GLY A 135 14.11 -6.44 -6.88
CA GLY A 135 15.43 -6.59 -7.46
C GLY A 135 16.05 -7.98 -7.32
N PHE A 136 15.35 -8.95 -6.72
CA PHE A 136 15.86 -10.31 -6.59
C PHE A 136 15.94 -11.04 -7.94
N GLU A 137 17.01 -11.82 -8.10
CA GLU A 137 17.27 -12.60 -9.30
C GLU A 137 16.50 -13.92 -9.31
N LYS A 138 15.85 -14.22 -10.44
CA LYS A 138 15.15 -15.49 -10.66
C LYS A 138 16.14 -16.57 -11.03
N ILE A 139 16.03 -17.71 -10.35
CA ILE A 139 16.83 -18.90 -10.62
C ILE A 139 15.95 -20.11 -10.88
N ARG A 140 16.53 -21.14 -11.50
CA ARG A 140 15.97 -22.48 -11.53
C ARG A 140 16.76 -23.34 -10.57
N LEU A 141 16.06 -23.97 -9.63
CA LEU A 141 16.62 -24.92 -8.69
C LEU A 141 16.47 -26.35 -9.22
N GLU A 142 17.10 -27.30 -8.54
CA GLU A 142 17.06 -28.72 -8.93
C GLU A 142 15.63 -29.23 -9.12
N GLY A 143 15.44 -30.05 -10.16
CA GLY A 143 14.11 -30.51 -10.58
C GLY A 143 13.30 -29.48 -11.39
N GLY A 144 13.93 -28.41 -11.90
CA GLY A 144 13.31 -27.45 -12.81
C GLY A 144 12.36 -26.45 -12.13
N LYS A 145 12.32 -26.45 -10.79
CA LYS A 145 11.47 -25.57 -10.00
C LYS A 145 12.02 -24.14 -10.01
N ARG A 146 11.11 -23.16 -9.93
CA ARG A 146 11.47 -21.73 -9.96
C ARG A 146 11.68 -21.20 -8.55
N GLY A 147 12.75 -20.44 -8.37
CA GLY A 147 13.09 -19.81 -7.11
C GLY A 147 13.79 -18.48 -7.34
N PHE A 148 14.35 -17.96 -6.25
CA PHE A 148 15.10 -16.72 -6.23
C PHE A 148 16.40 -16.93 -5.46
N LYS A 149 17.45 -16.24 -5.92
CA LYS A 149 18.70 -16.12 -5.16
C LYS A 149 18.50 -15.08 -4.06
N ILE A 150 18.87 -15.44 -2.83
CA ILE A 150 18.85 -14.54 -1.68
C ILE A 150 20.18 -13.78 -1.69
N ASP A 151 20.10 -12.50 -2.08
CA ASP A 151 21.24 -11.58 -2.06
C ASP A 151 21.23 -10.82 -0.72
N LEU A 152 22.23 -11.10 0.12
CA LEU A 152 22.35 -10.48 1.44
C LEU A 152 22.66 -8.98 1.35
N ASP A 153 23.43 -8.53 0.35
CA ASP A 153 23.73 -7.11 0.15
C ASP A 153 22.46 -6.35 -0.27
N LEU A 154 21.63 -6.98 -1.10
CA LEU A 154 20.31 -6.45 -1.45
C LEU A 154 19.39 -6.40 -0.23
N LEU A 155 19.34 -7.45 0.58
CA LEU A 155 18.55 -7.47 1.81
C LEU A 155 19.01 -6.40 2.80
N GLU A 156 20.31 -6.24 3.04
CA GLU A 156 20.86 -5.21 3.93
C GLU A 156 20.49 -3.78 3.48
N LYS A 157 20.34 -3.55 2.16
CA LYS A 157 19.87 -2.27 1.60
C LYS A 157 18.36 -2.06 1.74
N ILE A 158 17.58 -3.14 1.64
CA ILE A 158 16.12 -3.08 1.60
C ILE A 158 15.51 -3.09 3.01
N ILE A 159 16.09 -3.86 3.94
CA ILE A 159 15.59 -4.02 5.31
C ILE A 159 15.40 -2.68 6.03
N PRO A 160 16.30 -1.67 5.98
CA PRO A 160 16.09 -0.40 6.68
C PRO A 160 14.81 0.35 6.27
N ASN A 161 14.31 0.11 5.06
CA ASN A 161 13.06 0.72 4.58
C ASN A 161 11.81 0.06 5.19
N PHE A 162 11.98 -1.05 5.90
CA PHE A 162 10.93 -1.83 6.49
C PHE A 162 11.23 -2.08 7.98
N LYS A 163 10.21 -2.13 8.85
CA LYS A 163 10.41 -2.44 10.28
C LYS A 163 10.57 -3.95 10.52
N ILE A 164 11.48 -4.58 9.78
CA ILE A 164 11.62 -6.04 9.66
C ILE A 164 12.75 -6.59 10.54
N THR A 165 12.65 -7.89 10.85
CA THR A 165 13.66 -8.71 11.55
C THR A 165 15.06 -8.57 10.90
N LYS A 166 16.12 -8.49 11.71
CA LYS A 166 17.51 -8.38 11.20
C LYS A 166 18.04 -9.74 10.72
N ILE A 167 19.00 -9.70 9.79
CA ILE A 167 19.74 -10.88 9.35
C ILE A 167 20.67 -11.34 10.48
N GLU A 168 20.56 -12.61 10.86
CA GLU A 168 21.46 -13.26 11.82
C GLU A 168 22.53 -14.02 11.02
N LYS A 169 23.70 -13.39 10.80
CA LYS A 169 24.84 -14.06 10.16
C LYS A 169 25.29 -15.22 11.05
N LYS A 170 25.06 -16.47 10.64
CA LYS A 170 25.71 -17.63 11.25
C LYS A 170 27.13 -17.72 10.71
N GLU A 171 28.12 -17.59 11.59
CA GLU A 171 29.51 -17.91 11.27
C GLU A 171 29.56 -19.33 10.71
N GLN A 172 30.13 -19.48 9.51
CA GLN A 172 30.39 -20.77 8.90
C GLN A 172 31.36 -21.53 9.81
N SER A 173 30.87 -22.51 10.57
CA SER A 173 31.72 -23.52 11.18
C SER A 173 32.36 -24.34 10.05
N PHE A 174 33.56 -23.93 9.65
CA PHE A 174 34.51 -24.79 8.96
C PHE A 174 34.81 -25.99 9.86
N HIS A 175 34.11 -27.11 9.64
CA HIS A 175 34.70 -28.41 9.94
C HIS A 175 35.23 -29.01 8.64
N LEU A 176 36.51 -28.69 8.40
CA LEU A 176 37.40 -29.47 7.56
C LEU A 176 37.55 -30.89 8.15
N LYS A 177 37.34 -31.86 7.26
CA LYS A 177 37.79 -33.26 7.26
C LYS A 177 37.17 -34.23 8.27
#